data_AF-A0A3D5WKC8-F1
#
_entry.id   AF-A0A3D5WKC8-F1
#
_cell.length_a   1.000
_cell.length_b   1.000
_cell.length_c   1.000
_cell.angle_alpha   90.00
_cell.angle_beta   90.00
_cell.angle_gamma   90.00
#
_symmetry.space_group_name_H-M   'P 1'
#
loop_
_entity.id
_entity.type
_entity.pdbx_description
1 polymer ?
#
loop_
_entity_poly.entity_id
_entity_poly.type
_entity_poly.pdbx_seq_one_letter_code
_entity_poly.pdbx_strand_id
1 'polypeptide(L)' 'MENNVLEQVYGKNVFNDEVMQAKLPKDVYKSWKKTLENGEDLDVDIANVVAHAMKEWALEHGATHYTHWFQP' A
#
# COMPACT_ATOMS: atom_id res chain seq x y z
N MET A 1 -22.00 7.58 20.46
CA MET A 1 -20.90 6.65 20.79
C MET A 1 -19.63 7.48 20.66
N GLU A 2 -18.87 7.66 21.74
CA GLU A 2 -17.59 8.36 21.65
C GLU A 2 -16.71 7.60 20.66
N ASN A 3 -16.26 8.30 19.61
CA ASN A 3 -15.32 7.73 18.66
C ASN A 3 -14.05 7.36 19.42
N ASN A 4 -13.68 6.08 19.39
CA ASN A 4 -12.46 5.61 20.03
C ASN A 4 -11.27 6.25 19.29
N VAL A 5 -10.47 7.04 20.01
CA VAL A 5 -9.30 7.74 19.42
C VAL A 5 -8.37 6.75 18.71
N LEU A 6 -8.27 5.51 19.21
CA LEU A 6 -7.44 4.46 18.59
C LEU A 6 -7.89 4.16 17.15
N GLU A 7 -9.19 4.09 16.89
CA GLU A 7 -9.74 3.83 15.55
C GLU A 7 -9.42 4.97 14.57
N GLN A 8 -9.22 6.20 15.08
CA GLN A 8 -8.90 7.36 14.26
C GLN A 8 -7.41 7.50 13.93
N VAL A 9 -6.52 6.95 14.78
CA VAL A 9 -5.07 7.16 14.65
C VAL A 9 -4.30 5.92 14.23
N TYR A 10 -4.79 4.73 14.55
CA TYR A 10 -4.12 3.48 14.22
C TYR A 10 -4.14 3.24 12.72
N GLY A 11 -2.99 2.92 12.12
CA GLY A 11 -2.89 2.59 10.70
C GLY A 11 -3.25 3.71 9.71
N LYS A 12 -3.62 4.91 10.19
CA LYS A 12 -4.15 5.99 9.33
C LYS A 12 -3.24 6.42 8.18
N ASN A 13 -1.92 6.33 8.39
CA ASN A 13 -0.89 6.71 7.44
C ASN A 13 -0.09 5.48 6.99
N VAL A 14 -0.77 4.35 6.78
CA VAL A 14 -0.17 3.12 6.28
C VAL A 14 -0.91 2.69 5.03
N PHE A 15 -0.17 2.49 3.94
CA PHE A 15 -0.69 1.85 2.74
C PHE A 15 -0.81 0.34 2.98
N ASN A 16 -1.86 -0.07 3.69
CA ASN A 16 -2.08 -1.44 4.15
C ASN A 16 -2.87 -2.28 3.12
N ASP A 17 -3.19 -3.54 3.46
CA ASP A 17 -3.93 -4.47 2.60
C ASP A 17 -5.32 -3.94 2.18
N GLU A 18 -6.05 -3.30 3.11
CA GLU A 18 -7.37 -2.73 2.85
C GLU A 18 -7.29 -1.57 1.85
N VAL A 19 -6.32 -0.67 2.05
CA VAL A 19 -6.06 0.46 1.14
C VAL A 19 -5.63 -0.06 -0.23
N MET A 20 -4.74 -1.07 -0.28
CA MET A 20 -4.32 -1.71 -1.53
C MET A 20 -5.50 -2.35 -2.27
N GLN A 21 -6.36 -3.08 -1.57
CA GLN A 21 -7.54 -3.71 -2.16
C GLN A 21 -8.52 -2.68 -2.74
N ALA A 22 -8.65 -1.51 -2.11
CA ALA A 22 -9.51 -0.42 -2.57
C ALA A 22 -8.91 0.37 -3.74
N LYS A 23 -7.58 0.57 -3.77
CA LYS A 23 -6.88 1.42 -4.75
C LYS A 23 -6.42 0.66 -6.00
N LEU A 24 -6.11 -0.64 -5.89
CA LEU A 24 -5.51 -1.42 -6.97
C LEU A 24 -6.57 -2.12 -7.83
N PRO A 25 -6.30 -2.32 -9.14
CA PRO A 25 -7.09 -3.22 -9.96
C PRO A 25 -7.13 -4.64 -9.36
N LYS A 26 -8.27 -5.32 -9.49
CA LYS A 26 -8.51 -6.64 -8.88
C LYS A 26 -7.44 -7.67 -9.24
N ASP A 27 -7.00 -7.68 -10.50
CA ASP A 27 -6.01 -8.65 -10.98
C ASP A 27 -4.60 -8.33 -10.49
N VAL A 28 -4.25 -7.04 -10.38
CA VAL A 28 -2.99 -6.55 -9.82
C VAL A 28 -2.90 -6.89 -8.34
N TYR A 29 -3.95 -6.60 -7.57
CA TYR A 29 -4.03 -6.94 -6.14
C TYR A 29 -3.87 -8.44 -5.90
N LYS A 30 -4.58 -9.27 -6.67
CA LYS A 30 -4.47 -10.73 -6.57
C LYS A 30 -3.06 -11.22 -6.88
N SER A 31 -2.44 -10.70 -7.94
CA SER A 31 -1.09 -11.12 -8.31
C SER A 31 -0.06 -10.70 -7.27
N TRP A 32 -0.14 -9.45 -6.79
CA TRP A 32 0.72 -8.97 -5.70
C TRP A 32 0.56 -9.84 -4.43
N LYS A 33 -0.67 -10.17 -4.05
CA LYS A 33 -0.95 -11.02 -2.87
C LYS A 33 -0.40 -12.43 -3.03
N LYS A 34 -0.53 -13.02 -4.23
CA LYS A 34 0.09 -14.31 -4.57
C LYS A 34 1.61 -14.26 -4.45
N THR A 35 2.25 -13.22 -4.96
CA THR A 35 3.70 -13.01 -4.84
C THR A 35 4.12 -12.97 -3.36
N LEU A 36 3.38 -12.23 -2.53
CA LEU A 36 3.63 -12.12 -1.09
C LEU A 36 3.48 -13.46 -0.35
N GLU A 37 2.42 -14.22 -0.65
CA GLU A 37 2.10 -15.49 0.01
C GLU A 37 3.02 -16.63 -0.42
N ASN A 38 3.43 -16.66 -1.69
CA ASN A 38 4.24 -17.74 -2.25
C ASN A 38 5.75 -17.46 -2.22
N GLY A 39 6.18 -16.24 -1.92
CA GLY A 39 7.58 -15.84 -2.02
C GLY A 39 8.11 -15.86 -3.45
N GLU A 40 7.24 -15.62 -4.43
CA GLU A 40 7.61 -15.51 -5.85
C GLU A 40 8.27 -14.15 -6.12
N ASP A 41 8.95 -14.02 -7.26
CA ASP A 41 9.46 -12.72 -7.70
C ASP A 41 8.30 -11.78 -8.05
N LEU A 42 8.44 -10.51 -7.69
CA LEU A 42 7.47 -9.48 -8.06
C LEU A 42 7.65 -9.09 -9.52
N ASP A 43 6.60 -9.32 -10.32
CA ASP A 43 6.54 -8.86 -11.70
C ASP A 43 6.69 -7.33 -11.76
N VAL A 44 7.58 -6.85 -12.63
CA VAL A 44 7.92 -5.42 -12.78
C VAL A 44 6.71 -4.60 -13.22
N ASP A 45 5.85 -5.14 -14.06
CA ASP A 45 4.65 -4.44 -14.53
C ASP A 45 3.64 -4.26 -13.38
N ILE A 46 3.49 -5.28 -12.55
CA ILE A 46 2.69 -5.21 -11.32
C ILE A 46 3.31 -4.22 -10.34
N ALA A 47 4.64 -4.25 -10.16
CA ALA A 47 5.36 -3.34 -9.28
C ALA A 47 5.14 -1.87 -9.69
N ASN A 48 5.15 -1.57 -10.98
CA ASN A 48 4.90 -0.23 -11.50
C ASN A 48 3.48 0.27 -11.17
N VAL A 49 2.47 -0.60 -11.30
CA VAL A 49 1.08 -0.24 -10.95
C VAL A 49 0.95 -0.01 -9.45
N VAL A 50 1.54 -0.87 -8.62
CA VAL A 50 1.53 -0.72 -7.16
C VAL A 50 2.24 0.57 -6.74
N ALA A 51 3.43 0.85 -7.30
CA ALA A 51 4.18 2.07 -7.01
C ALA A 51 3.40 3.33 -7.40
N HIS A 52 2.70 3.31 -8.54
CA HIS A 52 1.85 4.42 -8.94
C HIS A 52 0.71 4.65 -7.93
N ALA A 53 -0.02 3.60 -7.55
CA ALA A 53 -1.10 3.70 -6.58
C ALA A 53 -0.61 4.15 -5.18
N MET A 54 0.54 3.65 -4.74
CA MET A 54 1.21 4.08 -3.51
C MET A 54 1.54 5.57 -3.54
N LYS A 55 2.08 6.06 -4.66
CA LYS A 55 2.43 7.48 -4.83
C LYS A 55 1.18 8.35 -4.79
N GLU A 56 0.13 8.02 -5.54
CA GLU A 56 -1.12 8.80 -5.52
C GLU A 56 -1.74 8.83 -4.12
N TRP A 57 -1.79 7.69 -3.42
CA TRP A 57 -2.24 7.64 -2.03
C TRP A 57 -1.38 8.53 -1.11
N ALA A 58 -0.05 8.47 -1.23
CA ALA A 58 0.83 9.27 -0.40
C ALA A 58 0.66 10.78 -0.66
N LEU A 59 0.45 11.17 -1.92
CA LEU A 59 0.17 12.56 -2.31
C LEU A 59 -1.16 13.07 -1.70
N GLU A 60 -2.21 12.24 -1.71
CA GLU A 60 -3.47 12.56 -1.02
C GLU A 60 -3.28 12.80 0.49
N HIS A 61 -2.25 12.19 1.09
CA HIS A 61 -1.88 12.36 2.50
C HIS A 61 -0.80 13.44 2.72
N GLY A 62 -0.49 14.24 1.69
CA GLY A 62 0.44 15.37 1.78
C GLY A 62 1.92 15.01 1.73
N ALA A 63 2.26 13.77 1.36
CA ALA A 63 3.66 13.39 1.16
C ALA A 63 4.27 14.12 -0.04
N THR A 64 5.56 14.45 0.05
CA THR A 64 6.30 15.18 -1.01
C THR A 64 7.57 14.47 -1.45
N HIS A 65 8.03 13.49 -0.70
CA HIS A 65 9.28 12.76 -0.93
C HIS A 65 9.05 11.28 -0.64
N TYR A 66 9.89 10.43 -1.24
CA TYR A 66 9.97 9.01 -0.90
C TYR A 66 11.40 8.65 -0.52
N THR A 67 11.56 7.56 0.21
CA THR A 67 12.87 7.01 0.56
C THR A 67 12.78 5.49 0.71
N HIS A 68 13.89 4.80 0.47
CA HIS A 68 14.03 3.39 0.81
C HIS A 68 14.41 3.28 2.30
N TRP A 69 13.46 2.88 3.14
CA TRP A 69 13.70 2.67 4.56
C TRP A 69 14.13 1.23 4.80
N PHE A 70 15.35 1.04 5.30
CA PHE A 70 15.90 -0.27 5.65
C PHE A 70 16.87 -0.13 6.83
N GLN A 71 17.03 -1.22 7.61
CA GLN A 71 18.12 -1.35 8.57
C GLN A 71 19.26 -2.10 7.86
N PRO A 72 20.48 -1.53 7.80
CA PRO A 72 21.62 -2.17 7.15
C PRO A 72 22.14 -3.39 7.93
#